data_AF-A0AAV9EQ03-F1
#
_entry.id   AF-A0AAV9EQ03-F1
#
_cell.length_a   1.000
_cell.length_b   1.000
_cell.length_c   1.000
_cell.angle_alpha   90.00
_cell.angle_beta   90.00
_cell.angle_gamma   90.00
#
_symmetry.space_group_name_H-M   'P 1'
#
loop_
_entity.id
_entity.type
_entity.pdbx_description
1 polymer ?
#
loop_
_entity_poly.entity_id
_entity_poly.type
_entity_poly.pdbx_seq_one_letter_code
_entity_poly.pdbx_strand_id
1 'polypeptide(L)'
;MAGSIFAISIAKLKELMTQEQHNLKGAEEKLRSLMEELEHALPFVQQASENHSKNDDNTNNRVNQLISAAYDAEDAIEAYLLKMKHGRPDRIFLGCIDHFNCRSLNRLQNKINDIKRRVVESALESGLGENVGGGEPSDSSMVEPSIEKKASINAEDDVVGLDEDTKTLVEMLVEGEPRRTIASIIGMGGLGKTTLANKVCKHSHVVGHFGDRGCINVSQKYQERELLLDIVETFWGDRQRALMESMDDESLKSKILERLRVQKYLLVVDDVWKVEAWEFLKDVLPDNSNGSRVLLTTLIRDVAQSADPMTSPYDLRLLAEEESWEPLRRKAFPQMRGRCAPNFEEVGREIAHNCGGLPLQIVVLGGLLYKKKKIDDWIRVRDGVDYELPMEDRTSRVLALSYSDLPSRLKPCFLYFTHYPEDAKIITRKYMDMGCRGPNTMASWRESDGRCCRGLHRGTDNEVPDPSCGNQSKWGHQDLPNP
;
A
#
# COMPACT_ATOMS: atom_id res chain seq x y z
N MET A 1 -13.48 -0.21 -10.15
CA MET A 1 -12.71 0.99 -9.70
C MET A 1 -13.33 2.26 -10.28
N ALA A 2 -13.55 2.28 -11.59
CA ALA A 2 -14.24 3.32 -12.34
C ALA A 2 -15.45 3.98 -11.63
N GLY A 3 -16.46 3.21 -11.22
CA GLY A 3 -17.67 3.78 -10.60
C GLY A 3 -17.42 4.48 -9.26
N SER A 4 -16.36 4.07 -8.54
CA SER A 4 -15.95 4.69 -7.28
C SER A 4 -15.25 6.02 -7.49
N ILE A 5 -14.29 6.03 -8.43
CA ILE A 5 -13.58 7.24 -8.84
C ILE A 5 -14.58 8.27 -9.34
N PHE A 6 -15.48 7.84 -10.21
CA PHE A 6 -16.51 8.69 -10.79
C PHE A 6 -17.46 9.27 -9.72
N ALA A 7 -17.89 8.46 -8.75
CA ALA A 7 -18.70 8.94 -7.62
C ALA A 7 -17.96 9.95 -6.72
N ILE A 8 -16.66 9.73 -6.46
CA ILE A 8 -15.83 10.66 -5.68
C ILE A 8 -15.69 12.00 -6.41
N SER A 9 -15.46 11.97 -7.73
CA SER A 9 -15.38 13.17 -8.54
C SER A 9 -16.70 13.96 -8.57
N ILE A 10 -17.84 13.27 -8.71
CA ILE A 10 -19.17 13.90 -8.60
C ILE A 10 -19.35 14.57 -7.21
N ALA A 11 -18.97 13.89 -6.13
CA ALA A 11 -19.07 14.44 -4.78
C ALA A 11 -18.17 15.69 -4.61
N LYS A 12 -16.95 15.66 -5.14
CA LYS A 12 -16.02 16.80 -5.12
C LYS A 12 -16.55 17.98 -5.93
N LEU A 13 -17.11 17.74 -7.11
CA LEU A 13 -17.75 18.78 -7.93
C LEU A 13 -18.91 19.44 -7.18
N LYS A 14 -19.75 18.67 -6.47
CA LYS A 14 -20.84 19.22 -5.64
C LYS A 14 -20.31 20.11 -4.52
N GLU A 15 -19.24 19.67 -3.86
CA GLU A 15 -18.58 20.43 -2.80
C GLU A 15 -18.03 21.76 -3.35
N LEU A 16 -17.32 21.73 -4.48
CA LEU A 16 -16.80 22.94 -5.15
C LEU A 16 -17.92 23.91 -5.54
N MET A 17 -19.02 23.40 -6.10
CA MET A 17 -20.18 24.23 -6.45
C MET A 17 -20.84 24.89 -5.23
N THR A 18 -20.82 24.20 -4.08
CA THR A 18 -21.41 24.69 -2.83
C THR A 18 -20.49 25.71 -2.14
N GLN A 19 -19.19 25.44 -2.06
CA GLN A 19 -18.22 26.29 -1.37
C GLN A 19 -17.91 27.59 -2.12
N GLU A 20 -17.88 27.54 -3.45
CA GLU A 20 -17.44 28.67 -4.29
C GLU A 20 -18.61 29.31 -5.06
N GLN A 21 -19.83 29.20 -4.52
CA GLN A 21 -21.08 29.67 -5.13
C GLN A 21 -21.02 31.14 -5.58
N HIS A 22 -20.41 32.01 -4.77
CA HIS A 22 -20.26 33.43 -5.11
C HIS A 22 -19.37 33.65 -6.35
N ASN A 23 -18.31 32.86 -6.50
CA ASN A 23 -17.33 33.01 -7.59
C ASN A 23 -17.80 32.37 -8.90
N LEU A 24 -18.69 31.38 -8.80
CA LEU A 24 -19.28 30.67 -9.94
C LEU A 24 -20.60 31.29 -10.44
N LYS A 25 -21.00 32.42 -9.88
CA LYS A 25 -22.22 33.15 -10.25
C LYS A 25 -22.24 33.45 -11.75
N GLY A 26 -23.23 32.91 -12.46
CA GLY A 26 -23.38 33.02 -13.91
C GLY A 26 -23.00 31.76 -14.69
N ALA A 27 -22.30 30.78 -14.10
CA ALA A 27 -22.08 29.45 -14.69
C ALA A 27 -22.95 28.35 -14.04
N GLU A 28 -23.76 28.71 -13.03
CA GLU A 28 -24.51 27.81 -12.17
C GLU A 28 -25.43 26.84 -12.93
N GLU A 29 -26.19 27.35 -13.90
CA GLU A 29 -27.13 26.54 -14.68
C GLU A 29 -26.40 25.49 -15.53
N LYS A 30 -25.30 25.88 -16.18
CA LYS A 30 -24.47 24.97 -16.99
C LYS A 30 -23.78 23.92 -16.13
N LEU A 31 -23.29 24.31 -14.95
CA LEU A 31 -22.68 23.38 -13.99
C LEU A 31 -23.69 22.39 -13.42
N ARG A 32 -24.87 22.87 -13.03
CA ARG A 32 -25.96 22.01 -12.55
C ARG A 32 -26.38 21.01 -13.63
N SER A 33 -26.52 21.48 -14.86
CA SER A 33 -26.88 20.63 -15.98
C SER A 33 -25.80 19.60 -16.31
N LEU A 34 -24.50 19.92 -16.22
CA LEU A 34 -23.43 18.91 -16.33
C LEU A 34 -23.48 17.89 -15.19
N MET A 35 -23.74 18.35 -13.95
CA MET A 35 -23.85 17.47 -12.79
C MET A 35 -24.94 16.43 -12.95
N GLU A 36 -26.12 16.83 -13.44
CA GLU A 36 -27.24 15.93 -13.71
C GLU A 36 -26.85 14.82 -14.72
N GLU A 37 -26.10 15.15 -15.78
CA GLU A 37 -25.64 14.15 -16.75
C GLU A 37 -24.61 13.17 -16.15
N LEU A 38 -23.68 13.69 -15.33
CA LEU A 38 -22.69 12.85 -14.65
C LEU A 38 -23.37 11.91 -13.64
N GLU A 39 -24.37 12.40 -12.90
CA GLU A 39 -25.18 11.57 -12.01
C GLU A 39 -25.98 10.52 -12.76
N HIS A 40 -26.57 10.87 -13.90
CA HIS A 40 -27.31 9.93 -14.74
C HIS A 40 -26.39 8.84 -15.32
N ALA A 41 -25.13 9.16 -15.59
CA ALA A 41 -24.13 8.20 -16.05
C ALA A 41 -23.57 7.30 -14.93
N LEU A 42 -23.76 7.65 -13.65
CA LEU A 42 -23.15 6.94 -12.53
C LEU A 42 -23.57 5.46 -12.44
N PRO A 43 -24.86 5.07 -12.58
CA PRO A 43 -25.27 3.67 -12.53
C PRO A 43 -24.60 2.82 -13.62
N PHE A 44 -24.43 3.38 -14.83
CA PHE A 44 -23.73 2.71 -15.92
C PHE A 44 -22.26 2.43 -15.57
N VAL A 45 -21.54 3.46 -15.07
CA VAL A 45 -20.14 3.31 -14.67
C VAL A 45 -19.98 2.33 -13.50
N GLN A 46 -20.93 2.30 -12.57
CA GLN A 46 -20.96 1.34 -11.46
C GLN A 46 -21.17 -0.09 -11.96
N GLN A 47 -22.17 -0.33 -12.80
CA GLN A 47 -22.48 -1.64 -13.37
C GLN A 47 -21.33 -2.18 -14.22
N ALA A 48 -20.72 -1.34 -15.05
CA ALA A 48 -19.52 -1.71 -15.82
C ALA A 48 -18.33 -2.03 -14.89
N SER A 49 -18.23 -1.39 -13.73
CA SER A 49 -17.15 -1.63 -12.78
C SER A 49 -17.28 -2.94 -11.98
N GLU A 50 -18.49 -3.48 -11.86
CA GLU A 50 -18.77 -4.76 -11.20
C GLU A 50 -18.58 -5.96 -12.15
N ASN A 51 -18.81 -5.76 -13.45
CA ASN A 51 -18.74 -6.82 -14.48
C ASN A 51 -17.46 -6.79 -15.34
N HIS A 52 -16.35 -6.26 -14.81
CA HIS A 52 -15.13 -5.95 -15.57
C HIS A 52 -14.56 -7.13 -16.38
N SER A 53 -14.79 -8.40 -15.98
CA SER A 53 -14.34 -9.57 -16.73
C SER A 53 -15.16 -9.91 -17.97
N LYS A 54 -16.32 -9.25 -18.18
CA LYS A 54 -17.25 -9.49 -19.29
C LYS A 54 -17.45 -8.25 -20.18
N ASN A 55 -16.78 -7.14 -19.89
CA ASN A 55 -16.93 -5.91 -20.67
C ASN A 55 -16.13 -6.01 -21.98
N ASP A 56 -16.71 -5.50 -23.06
CA ASP A 56 -15.99 -5.27 -24.31
C ASP A 56 -15.13 -3.99 -24.23
N ASP A 57 -14.18 -3.86 -25.15
CA ASP A 57 -13.28 -2.70 -25.22
C ASP A 57 -14.05 -1.38 -25.39
N ASN A 58 -15.23 -1.44 -26.03
CA ASN A 58 -16.10 -0.29 -26.21
C ASN A 58 -16.68 0.22 -24.88
N THR A 59 -17.18 -0.68 -24.03
CA THR A 59 -17.68 -0.33 -22.69
C THR A 59 -16.57 0.28 -21.83
N ASN A 60 -15.36 -0.28 -21.87
CA ASN A 60 -14.23 0.25 -21.12
C ASN A 60 -13.79 1.64 -21.61
N ASN A 61 -13.79 1.88 -22.92
CA ASN A 61 -13.50 3.20 -23.49
C ASN A 61 -14.52 4.26 -23.04
N ARG A 62 -15.81 3.93 -23.05
CA ARG A 62 -16.88 4.84 -22.59
C ARG A 62 -16.77 5.17 -21.11
N VAL A 63 -16.51 4.15 -20.27
CA VAL A 63 -16.24 4.34 -18.84
C VAL A 63 -15.08 5.30 -18.61
N ASN A 64 -13.98 5.15 -19.35
CA ASN A 64 -12.82 6.02 -19.24
C ASN A 64 -13.12 7.46 -19.71
N GLN A 65 -13.91 7.63 -20.76
CA GLN A 65 -14.34 8.95 -21.23
C GLN A 65 -15.20 9.69 -20.20
N LEU A 66 -16.11 8.98 -19.53
CA LEU A 66 -16.94 9.55 -18.45
C LEU A 66 -16.08 9.98 -17.26
N ILE A 67 -15.13 9.14 -16.84
CA ILE A 67 -14.19 9.48 -15.76
C ILE A 67 -13.33 10.70 -16.15
N SER A 68 -12.77 10.71 -17.35
CA SER A 68 -11.99 11.85 -17.86
C SER A 68 -12.83 13.12 -17.91
N ALA A 69 -14.09 13.04 -18.28
CA ALA A 69 -14.98 14.20 -18.33
C ALA A 69 -15.27 14.78 -16.94
N ALA A 70 -15.40 13.93 -15.91
CA ALA A 70 -15.55 14.40 -14.53
C ALA A 70 -14.29 15.12 -14.04
N TYR A 71 -13.10 14.58 -14.31
CA TYR A 71 -11.84 15.24 -13.98
C TYR A 71 -11.64 16.56 -14.75
N ASP A 72 -11.95 16.58 -16.05
CA ASP A 72 -11.88 17.80 -16.86
C ASP A 72 -12.80 18.90 -16.32
N ALA A 73 -13.95 18.52 -15.74
CA ALA A 73 -14.86 19.46 -15.10
C ALA A 73 -14.27 20.05 -13.82
N GLU A 74 -13.64 19.22 -12.98
CA GLU A 74 -12.94 19.67 -11.77
C GLU A 74 -11.83 20.66 -12.15
N ASP A 75 -10.97 20.28 -13.10
CA ASP A 75 -9.85 21.09 -13.56
C ASP A 75 -10.31 22.43 -14.17
N ALA A 76 -11.43 22.42 -14.92
CA ALA A 76 -11.98 23.64 -15.49
C ALA A 76 -12.44 24.64 -14.41
N ILE A 77 -13.11 24.14 -13.37
CA ILE A 77 -13.57 24.95 -12.23
C ILE A 77 -12.36 25.46 -11.42
N GLU A 78 -11.44 24.58 -11.05
CA GLU A 78 -10.26 24.94 -10.26
C GLU A 78 -9.37 25.96 -11.00
N ALA A 79 -9.12 25.77 -12.30
CA ALA A 79 -8.35 26.72 -13.11
C ALA A 79 -9.02 28.11 -13.20
N TYR A 80 -10.35 28.16 -13.18
CA TYR A 80 -11.09 29.43 -13.13
C TYR A 80 -10.98 30.08 -11.75
N LEU A 81 -11.14 29.31 -10.66
CA LEU A 81 -11.01 29.81 -9.29
C LEU A 81 -9.60 30.32 -8.99
N LEU A 82 -8.56 29.65 -9.48
CA LEU A 82 -7.18 30.09 -9.36
C LEU A 82 -6.95 31.45 -10.04
N LYS A 83 -7.54 31.66 -11.23
CA LYS A 83 -7.48 32.95 -11.95
C LYS A 83 -8.23 34.06 -11.22
N MET A 84 -9.35 33.74 -10.57
CA MET A 84 -10.08 34.69 -9.73
C MET A 84 -9.29 35.07 -8.47
N LYS A 85 -8.55 34.12 -7.89
CA LYS A 85 -7.71 34.34 -6.69
C LYS A 85 -6.42 35.13 -6.97
N HIS A 86 -5.80 34.95 -8.15
CA HIS A 86 -4.53 35.61 -8.52
C HIS A 86 -4.68 36.81 -9.46
N GLY A 87 -5.88 37.05 -10.00
CA GLY A 87 -6.15 38.05 -11.04
C GLY A 87 -6.50 39.46 -10.54
N ARG A 88 -6.02 39.90 -9.37
CA ARG A 88 -6.10 41.32 -8.95
C ARG A 88 -4.80 42.05 -9.30
N PRO A 89 -4.65 42.64 -10.50
CA PRO A 89 -3.57 43.58 -10.75
C PRO A 89 -3.80 44.86 -9.93
N ASP A 90 -2.76 45.32 -9.23
CA ASP A 90 -2.79 46.44 -8.26
C ASP A 90 -3.21 47.81 -8.83
N ARG A 91 -3.44 47.96 -10.15
CA ARG A 91 -3.85 49.23 -10.76
C ARG A 91 -4.61 49.02 -12.09
N ILE A 92 -5.94 48.85 -12.07
CA ILE A 92 -6.78 49.04 -13.27
C ILE A 92 -8.14 49.68 -12.91
N PHE A 93 -8.58 50.61 -13.76
CA PHE A 93 -9.90 51.27 -13.78
C PHE A 93 -11.07 50.28 -13.59
N LEU A 94 -12.06 50.65 -12.75
CA LEU A 94 -13.24 49.85 -12.38
C LEU A 94 -14.01 49.21 -13.56
N GLY A 95 -13.92 49.76 -14.78
CA GLY A 95 -14.64 49.24 -15.96
C GLY A 95 -14.01 48.03 -16.67
N CYS A 96 -12.73 47.71 -16.43
CA CYS A 96 -12.06 46.58 -17.11
C CYS A 96 -12.12 45.25 -16.32
N ILE A 97 -12.42 45.32 -15.02
CA ILE A 97 -12.56 44.15 -14.14
C ILE A 97 -13.79 43.33 -14.55
N ASP A 98 -14.89 43.99 -14.87
CA ASP A 98 -16.11 43.32 -15.39
C ASP A 98 -15.86 42.64 -16.75
N HIS A 99 -15.06 43.23 -17.64
CA HIS A 99 -14.76 42.66 -18.95
C HIS A 99 -13.85 41.42 -18.87
N PHE A 100 -12.86 41.43 -17.97
CA PHE A 100 -11.96 40.28 -17.75
C PHE A 100 -12.69 39.11 -17.06
N ASN A 101 -13.52 39.42 -16.06
CA ASN A 101 -14.34 38.43 -15.36
C ASN A 101 -15.36 37.79 -16.31
N CYS A 102 -16.02 38.58 -17.15
CA CYS A 102 -16.94 38.07 -18.19
C CYS A 102 -16.25 37.17 -19.21
N ARG A 103 -15.02 37.50 -19.67
CA ARG A 103 -14.27 36.65 -20.61
C ARG A 103 -13.84 35.32 -20.00
N SER A 104 -13.35 35.34 -18.76
CA SER A 104 -12.92 34.13 -18.06
C SER A 104 -14.10 33.22 -17.70
N LEU A 105 -15.24 33.82 -17.31
CA LEU A 105 -16.48 33.10 -17.04
C LEU A 105 -17.10 32.51 -18.32
N ASN A 106 -17.11 33.26 -19.43
CA ASN A 106 -17.54 32.72 -20.73
C ASN A 106 -16.66 31.54 -21.18
N ARG A 107 -15.35 31.60 -20.92
CA ARG A 107 -14.44 30.49 -21.22
C ARG A 107 -14.72 29.26 -20.36
N LEU A 108 -15.00 29.44 -19.06
CA LEU A 108 -15.43 28.36 -18.17
C LEU A 108 -16.74 27.73 -18.68
N GLN A 109 -17.75 28.56 -18.97
CA GLN A 109 -19.03 28.09 -19.48
C GLN A 109 -18.91 27.31 -20.79
N ASN A 110 -18.05 27.74 -21.72
CA ASN A 110 -17.82 27.02 -22.97
C ASN A 110 -17.16 25.67 -22.73
N LYS A 111 -16.14 25.61 -21.86
CA LYS A 111 -15.51 24.34 -21.46
C LYS A 111 -16.51 23.37 -20.83
N ILE A 112 -17.37 23.85 -19.92
CA ILE A 112 -18.40 23.02 -19.29
C ILE A 112 -19.38 22.49 -20.34
N ASN A 113 -19.79 23.30 -21.31
CA ASN A 113 -20.65 22.85 -22.40
C ASN A 113 -19.97 21.78 -23.28
N ASP A 114 -18.68 21.95 -23.60
CA ASP A 114 -17.92 20.95 -24.35
C ASP A 114 -17.76 19.63 -23.58
N ILE A 115 -17.52 19.71 -22.27
CA ILE A 115 -17.49 18.54 -21.38
C ILE A 115 -18.87 17.86 -21.35
N LYS A 116 -19.94 18.64 -21.17
CA LYS A 116 -21.31 18.13 -21.17
C LYS A 116 -21.62 17.37 -22.45
N ARG A 117 -21.27 17.92 -23.61
CA ARG A 117 -21.46 17.24 -24.90
C ARG A 117 -20.77 15.88 -24.93
N ARG A 118 -19.52 15.78 -24.47
CA ARG A 118 -18.79 14.49 -24.40
C ARG A 118 -19.45 13.49 -23.45
N VAL A 119 -19.95 13.94 -22.29
CA VAL A 119 -20.68 13.07 -21.33
C VAL A 119 -21.95 12.52 -21.98
N VAL A 120 -22.73 13.39 -22.62
CA VAL A 120 -23.98 13.05 -23.30
C VAL A 120 -23.72 12.08 -24.46
N GLU A 121 -22.74 12.33 -25.32
CA GLU A 121 -22.35 11.44 -26.42
C GLU A 121 -21.93 10.05 -25.91
N SER A 122 -21.11 10.00 -24.86
CA SER A 122 -20.66 8.74 -24.25
C SER A 122 -21.79 7.99 -23.54
N ALA A 123 -22.81 8.70 -23.05
CA ALA A 123 -23.99 8.13 -22.39
C ALA A 123 -25.09 7.67 -23.38
N LEU A 124 -25.25 8.33 -24.53
CA LEU A 124 -26.34 8.11 -25.50
C LEU A 124 -26.15 6.89 -26.42
N GLU A 125 -24.93 6.37 -26.59
CA GLU A 125 -24.72 5.12 -27.33
C GLU A 125 -25.25 3.86 -26.59
N SER A 126 -26.00 4.06 -25.51
CA SER A 126 -26.76 3.04 -24.79
C SER A 126 -28.07 2.70 -25.52
N GLY A 127 -27.98 2.23 -26.76
CA GLY A 127 -29.13 1.80 -27.55
C GLY A 127 -29.34 0.29 -27.50
N LEU A 128 -30.12 -0.19 -26.52
CA LEU A 128 -31.14 -1.27 -26.58
C LEU A 128 -31.27 -1.99 -25.22
N GLY A 129 -32.41 -1.77 -24.55
CA GLY A 129 -32.82 -2.58 -23.40
C GLY A 129 -33.77 -1.89 -22.43
N GLU A 130 -34.88 -1.30 -22.91
CA GLU A 130 -36.06 -1.14 -22.06
C GLU A 130 -36.52 -2.55 -21.61
N ASN A 131 -36.48 -2.79 -20.30
CA ASN A 131 -37.49 -3.60 -19.64
C ASN A 131 -37.72 -3.04 -18.24
N VAL A 132 -38.80 -2.27 -18.14
CA VAL A 132 -39.45 -1.88 -16.91
C VAL A 132 -39.99 -3.15 -16.24
N GLY A 133 -39.42 -3.51 -15.09
CA GLY A 133 -40.01 -4.42 -14.13
C GLY A 133 -40.06 -3.70 -12.79
N GLY A 134 -41.25 -3.21 -12.43
CA GLY A 134 -41.46 -2.41 -11.23
C GLY A 134 -41.09 -3.13 -9.94
N GLY A 135 -40.39 -2.43 -9.07
CA GLY A 135 -40.21 -2.75 -7.65
C GLY A 135 -40.28 -1.44 -6.87
N GLU A 136 -41.23 -1.36 -5.95
CA GLU A 136 -41.48 -0.22 -5.06
C GLU A 136 -40.23 0.18 -4.24
N PRO A 137 -40.12 1.45 -3.80
CA PRO A 137 -39.00 1.90 -3.01
C PRO A 137 -39.10 1.30 -1.60
N SER A 138 -38.28 0.28 -1.32
CA SER A 138 -38.02 -0.11 0.06
C SER A 138 -37.06 0.90 0.69
N ASP A 139 -37.62 1.64 1.63
CA ASP A 139 -36.97 2.56 2.55
C ASP A 139 -35.77 1.87 3.23
N SER A 140 -34.56 2.13 2.74
CA SER A 140 -33.34 1.80 3.47
C SER A 140 -32.75 3.11 4.00
N SER A 141 -33.19 3.44 5.21
CA SER A 141 -32.48 4.35 6.10
C SER A 141 -30.98 4.15 5.98
N MET A 142 -30.25 5.24 5.75
CA MET A 142 -28.80 5.31 5.90
C MET A 142 -28.43 4.91 7.33
N VAL A 143 -28.22 3.62 7.56
CA VAL A 143 -27.50 3.15 8.74
C VAL A 143 -26.03 3.28 8.38
N GLU A 144 -25.43 4.37 8.84
CA GLU A 144 -23.98 4.46 8.97
C GLU A 144 -23.48 3.17 9.64
N PRO A 145 -22.56 2.41 9.04
CA PRO A 145 -21.83 1.42 9.81
C PRO A 145 -20.94 2.23 10.74
N SER A 146 -21.40 2.38 11.97
CA SER A 146 -20.59 2.79 13.11
C SER A 146 -19.38 1.85 13.11
N ILE A 147 -18.23 2.39 12.72
CA ILE A 147 -16.96 1.68 12.78
C ILE A 147 -16.67 1.52 14.28
N GLU A 148 -17.14 0.43 14.85
CA GLU A 148 -16.89 0.06 16.23
C GLU A 148 -15.37 0.01 16.46
N LYS A 149 -14.93 0.77 17.48
CA LYS A 149 -13.58 0.68 18.03
C LYS A 149 -13.32 -0.75 18.51
N LYS A 150 -12.33 -1.44 17.92
CA LYS A 150 -11.49 -2.55 18.46
C LYS A 150 -10.75 -3.22 17.28
N ALA A 151 -9.52 -3.70 17.34
CA ALA A 151 -8.51 -3.85 18.39
C ALA A 151 -7.14 -3.46 17.80
N SER A 152 -6.17 -3.10 18.65
CA SER A 152 -4.77 -2.98 18.25
C SER A 152 -4.30 -4.35 17.74
N ILE A 153 -4.09 -4.50 16.44
CA ILE A 153 -3.49 -5.69 15.85
C ILE A 153 -2.00 -5.57 16.16
N ASN A 154 -1.55 -6.17 17.26
CA ASN A 154 -0.13 -6.31 17.53
C ASN A 154 0.41 -7.33 16.50
N ALA A 155 1.20 -6.87 15.53
CA ALA A 155 1.77 -7.71 14.48
C ALA A 155 2.73 -8.79 15.02
N GLU A 156 3.21 -8.65 16.26
CA GLU A 156 4.20 -9.58 16.87
C GLU A 156 3.56 -10.88 17.42
N ASP A 157 2.27 -10.89 17.76
CA ASP A 157 1.57 -12.09 18.29
C ASP A 157 1.00 -13.01 17.18
N ASP A 158 1.12 -12.63 15.91
CA ASP A 158 0.50 -13.31 14.76
C ASP A 158 1.49 -14.17 13.94
N VAL A 159 2.75 -14.27 14.37
CA VAL A 159 3.80 -15.03 13.68
C VAL A 159 3.81 -16.48 14.16
N VAL A 160 3.16 -17.38 13.41
CA VAL A 160 3.10 -18.82 13.69
C VAL A 160 4.03 -19.58 12.74
N GLY A 161 4.61 -20.70 13.19
CA GLY A 161 5.36 -21.63 12.33
C GLY A 161 6.82 -21.28 12.08
N LEU A 162 7.36 -20.26 12.74
CA LEU A 162 8.77 -19.81 12.58
C LEU A 162 9.65 -20.10 13.81
N ASP A 163 9.16 -20.84 14.80
CA ASP A 163 9.90 -21.03 16.07
C ASP A 163 11.17 -21.87 15.90
N GLU A 164 11.08 -22.96 15.14
CA GLU A 164 12.24 -23.81 14.81
C GLU A 164 13.24 -23.10 13.92
N ASP A 165 12.75 -22.34 12.92
CA ASP A 165 13.60 -21.51 12.05
C ASP A 165 14.33 -20.44 12.86
N THR A 166 13.62 -19.77 13.78
CA THR A 166 14.20 -18.76 14.67
C THR A 166 15.30 -19.37 15.52
N LYS A 167 15.05 -20.53 16.13
CA LYS A 167 16.03 -21.22 16.96
C LYS A 167 17.30 -21.57 16.16
N THR A 168 17.12 -22.15 14.98
CA THR A 168 18.23 -22.55 14.11
C THR A 168 19.08 -21.34 13.68
N LEU A 169 18.44 -20.25 13.27
CA LEU A 169 19.15 -19.02 12.90
C LEU A 169 19.84 -18.35 14.09
N VAL A 170 19.24 -18.37 15.28
CA VAL A 170 19.87 -17.86 16.50
C VAL A 170 21.13 -18.66 16.82
N GLU A 171 21.08 -19.98 16.74
CA GLU A 171 22.25 -20.86 16.93
C GLU A 171 23.34 -20.53 15.90
N MET A 172 23.00 -20.42 14.60
CA MET A 172 23.97 -20.05 13.56
C MET A 172 24.62 -18.66 13.76
N LEU A 173 23.90 -17.71 14.37
CA LEU A 173 24.43 -16.36 14.62
C LEU A 173 25.29 -16.29 15.88
N VAL A 174 24.84 -16.92 16.96
CA VAL A 174 25.47 -16.82 18.29
C VAL A 174 26.63 -17.80 18.44
N GLU A 175 26.56 -18.93 17.76
CA GLU A 175 27.62 -19.94 17.73
C GLU A 175 28.54 -19.73 16.53
N GLY A 176 29.70 -20.38 16.56
CA GLY A 176 30.57 -20.48 15.40
C GLY A 176 31.84 -19.64 15.45
N GLU A 177 32.34 -19.35 14.26
CA GLU A 177 33.74 -19.00 14.04
C GLU A 177 34.07 -17.56 14.44
N PRO A 178 35.34 -17.27 14.79
CA PRO A 178 35.81 -15.91 15.04
C PRO A 178 35.64 -15.00 13.82
N ARG A 179 35.82 -15.54 12.60
CA ARG A 179 35.61 -14.79 11.36
C ARG A 179 34.20 -14.23 11.26
N ARG A 180 34.02 -13.19 10.46
CA ARG A 180 32.69 -12.69 10.14
C ARG A 180 32.02 -13.63 9.13
N THR A 181 30.97 -14.32 9.56
CA THR A 181 30.15 -15.16 8.68
C THR A 181 28.92 -14.40 8.20
N ILE A 182 28.40 -14.82 7.04
CA ILE A 182 27.14 -14.32 6.49
C ILE A 182 26.13 -15.46 6.52
N ALA A 183 25.09 -15.31 7.35
CA ALA A 183 23.94 -16.20 7.33
C ALA A 183 22.93 -15.64 6.32
N SER A 184 22.62 -16.39 5.27
CA SER A 184 21.67 -15.96 4.25
C SER A 184 20.36 -16.73 4.36
N ILE A 185 19.23 -16.04 4.48
CA ILE A 185 17.89 -16.62 4.38
C ILE A 185 17.42 -16.47 2.93
N ILE A 186 17.13 -17.58 2.28
CA ILE A 186 16.63 -17.60 0.90
C ILE A 186 15.25 -18.22 0.81
N GLY A 187 14.48 -17.81 -0.20
CA GLY A 187 13.12 -18.30 -0.43
C GLY A 187 12.28 -17.29 -1.20
N MET A 188 11.16 -17.74 -1.76
CA MET A 188 10.31 -16.93 -2.64
C MET A 188 9.73 -15.66 -1.98
N GLY A 189 9.16 -14.78 -2.81
CA GLY A 189 8.43 -13.59 -2.35
C GLY A 189 7.24 -13.95 -1.46
N GLY A 190 6.96 -13.14 -0.44
CA GLY A 190 5.83 -13.39 0.48
C GLY A 190 6.00 -14.55 1.48
N LEU A 191 7.18 -15.17 1.54
CA LEU A 191 7.47 -16.31 2.44
C LEU A 191 7.75 -15.90 3.90
N GLY A 192 7.98 -14.62 4.17
CA GLY A 192 8.25 -14.12 5.52
C GLY A 192 9.73 -14.08 5.92
N LYS A 193 10.67 -14.01 4.97
CA LYS A 193 12.12 -13.88 5.24
C LYS A 193 12.44 -12.68 6.12
N THR A 194 11.94 -11.49 5.75
CA THR A 194 12.06 -10.26 6.55
C THR A 194 11.44 -10.43 7.94
N THR A 195 10.30 -11.12 8.04
CA THR A 195 9.64 -11.40 9.34
C THR A 195 10.52 -12.28 10.22
N LEU A 196 11.11 -13.33 9.67
CA LEU A 196 12.03 -14.22 10.36
C LEU A 196 13.29 -13.48 10.80
N ALA A 197 13.92 -12.72 9.90
CA ALA A 197 15.10 -11.92 10.22
C ALA A 197 14.84 -10.93 11.37
N ASN A 198 13.70 -10.24 11.32
CA ASN A 198 13.27 -9.34 12.40
C ASN A 198 13.05 -10.07 13.73
N LYS A 199 12.44 -11.26 13.71
CA LYS A 199 12.22 -12.09 14.90
C LYS A 199 13.56 -12.54 15.52
N VAL A 200 14.50 -13.00 14.69
CA VAL A 200 15.84 -13.42 15.12
C VAL A 200 16.62 -12.25 15.73
N CYS A 201 16.60 -11.07 15.10
CA CYS A 201 17.33 -9.90 15.61
C CYS A 201 16.84 -9.37 16.95
N LYS A 202 15.56 -9.60 17.26
CA LYS A 202 14.94 -9.27 18.55
C LYS A 202 15.10 -10.39 19.60
N HIS A 203 15.62 -11.56 19.22
CA HIS A 203 15.77 -12.69 20.13
C HIS A 203 16.75 -12.39 21.27
N SER A 204 16.43 -12.81 22.49
CA SER A 204 17.19 -12.46 23.70
C SER A 204 18.67 -12.85 23.64
N HIS A 205 18.99 -14.04 23.12
CA HIS A 205 20.37 -14.48 22.91
C HIS A 205 21.13 -13.60 21.90
N VAL A 206 20.49 -13.17 20.81
CA VAL A 206 21.09 -12.26 19.82
C VAL A 206 21.30 -10.88 20.43
N VAL A 207 20.30 -10.36 21.14
CA VAL A 207 20.36 -9.08 21.85
C VAL A 207 21.53 -9.04 22.85
N GLY A 208 21.76 -10.12 23.59
CA GLY A 208 22.84 -10.20 24.57
C GLY A 208 24.22 -10.49 23.96
N HIS A 209 24.29 -10.97 22.72
CA HIS A 209 25.55 -11.39 22.11
C HIS A 209 26.26 -10.30 21.29
N PHE A 210 25.50 -9.39 20.66
CA PHE A 210 26.02 -8.34 19.78
C PHE A 210 25.86 -6.94 20.41
N GLY A 211 26.97 -6.21 20.52
CA GLY A 211 27.00 -4.87 21.12
C GLY A 211 26.39 -3.79 20.22
N ASP A 212 26.64 -3.92 18.91
CA ASP A 212 26.01 -3.10 17.87
C ASP A 212 25.10 -3.98 17.01
N ARG A 213 23.87 -3.52 16.75
CA ARG A 213 22.88 -4.26 15.93
C ARG A 213 22.13 -3.31 15.02
N GLY A 214 21.80 -3.77 13.82
CA GLY A 214 21.23 -2.92 12.80
C GLY A 214 20.46 -3.65 11.71
N CYS A 215 19.65 -2.92 10.94
CA CYS A 215 18.97 -3.43 9.76
C CYS A 215 18.91 -2.36 8.68
N ILE A 216 19.28 -2.72 7.45
CA ILE A 216 19.11 -1.91 6.24
C ILE A 216 18.34 -2.73 5.20
N ASN A 217 17.66 -2.06 4.27
CA ASN A 217 16.98 -2.68 3.14
C ASN A 217 17.70 -2.26 1.84
N VAL A 218 17.87 -3.20 0.90
CA VAL A 218 18.51 -2.97 -0.39
C VAL A 218 17.46 -3.05 -1.50
N SER A 219 16.92 -1.90 -1.90
CA SER A 219 15.97 -1.85 -3.02
C SER A 219 16.59 -2.37 -4.34
N GLN A 220 15.76 -2.86 -5.26
CA GLN A 220 16.22 -3.35 -6.57
C GLN A 220 17.02 -2.29 -7.35
N LYS A 221 16.63 -1.03 -7.18
CA LYS A 221 17.30 0.17 -7.69
C LYS A 221 18.00 0.90 -6.54
N TYR A 222 19.03 0.26 -5.97
CA TYR A 222 19.84 0.87 -4.93
C TYR A 222 20.80 1.94 -5.48
N GLN A 223 21.18 2.86 -4.60
CA GLN A 223 22.32 3.76 -4.80
C GLN A 223 23.32 3.48 -3.67
N GLU A 224 24.59 3.27 -4.03
CA GLU A 224 25.68 2.97 -3.08
C GLU A 224 25.74 3.98 -1.93
N ARG A 225 25.60 5.28 -2.24
CA ARG A 225 25.57 6.34 -1.24
C ARG A 225 24.42 6.19 -0.24
N GLU A 226 23.22 5.86 -0.71
CA GLU A 226 22.08 5.67 0.19
C GLU A 226 22.28 4.47 1.11
N LEU A 227 22.90 3.39 0.63
CA LEU A 227 23.26 2.25 1.49
C LEU A 227 24.24 2.65 2.61
N LEU A 228 25.23 3.50 2.31
CA LEU A 228 26.13 4.04 3.34
C LEU A 228 25.35 4.89 4.36
N LEU A 229 24.44 5.75 3.89
CA LEU A 229 23.63 6.61 4.75
C LEU A 229 22.64 5.79 5.61
N ASP A 230 22.11 4.69 5.08
CA ASP A 230 21.25 3.76 5.82
C ASP A 230 22.03 3.03 6.92
N ILE A 231 23.28 2.64 6.66
CA ILE A 231 24.18 2.10 7.71
C ILE A 231 24.45 3.17 8.77
N VAL A 232 24.70 4.41 8.36
CA VAL A 232 24.91 5.53 9.29
C VAL A 232 23.66 5.77 10.15
N GLU A 233 22.46 5.83 9.55
CA GLU A 233 21.20 5.93 10.29
C GLU A 233 21.06 4.79 11.29
N THR A 234 21.36 3.57 10.85
CA THR A 234 21.20 2.35 11.64
C THR A 234 22.03 2.39 12.92
N PHE A 235 23.31 2.76 12.84
CA PHE A 235 24.20 2.73 14.00
C PHE A 235 24.23 4.05 14.77
N TRP A 236 24.07 5.21 14.11
CA TRP A 236 24.17 6.53 14.74
C TRP A 236 22.85 7.31 14.88
N GLY A 237 21.79 6.89 14.19
CA GLY A 237 20.47 7.52 14.19
C GLY A 237 20.32 8.69 13.21
N ASP A 238 19.07 9.09 12.96
CA ASP A 238 18.66 10.09 11.95
C ASP A 238 19.41 11.42 12.03
N ARG A 239 19.71 11.89 13.24
CA ARG A 239 20.44 13.16 13.43
C ARG A 239 21.84 13.09 12.84
N GLN A 240 22.51 11.95 12.99
CA GLN A 240 23.85 11.77 12.46
C GLN A 240 23.82 11.47 10.97
N ARG A 241 22.80 10.75 10.47
CA ARG A 241 22.55 10.64 9.02
C ARG A 241 22.53 12.04 8.38
N ALA A 242 21.72 12.96 8.88
CA ALA A 242 21.61 14.32 8.34
C ALA A 242 22.92 15.13 8.42
N LEU A 243 23.70 14.97 9.49
CA LEU A 243 25.00 15.64 9.62
C LEU A 243 26.05 15.09 8.65
N MET A 244 25.98 13.79 8.36
CA MET A 244 26.93 13.10 7.48
C MET A 244 26.46 13.06 6.02
N GLU A 245 25.23 13.50 5.74
CA GLU A 245 24.66 13.56 4.38
C GLU A 245 25.41 14.50 3.43
N SER A 246 26.21 15.43 3.95
CA SER A 246 27.08 16.31 3.15
C SER A 246 28.50 15.79 2.98
N MET A 247 28.87 14.70 3.67
CA MET A 247 30.21 14.11 3.58
C MET A 247 30.39 13.36 2.26
N ASP A 248 31.62 13.28 1.78
CA ASP A 248 31.97 12.43 0.65
C ASP A 248 31.90 10.94 1.04
N ASP A 249 31.74 10.07 0.03
CA ASP A 249 31.52 8.64 0.24
C ASP A 249 32.71 7.96 0.94
N GLU A 250 33.95 8.35 0.65
CA GLU A 250 35.14 7.74 1.28
C GLU A 250 35.23 8.08 2.78
N SER A 251 34.87 9.31 3.14
CA SER A 251 34.73 9.71 4.55
C SER A 251 33.60 8.95 5.27
N LEU A 252 32.48 8.68 4.58
CA LEU A 252 31.38 7.86 5.12
C LEU A 252 31.85 6.43 5.37
N LYS A 253 32.48 5.78 4.37
CA LYS A 253 33.05 4.43 4.48
C LYS A 253 34.03 4.33 5.65
N SER A 254 34.93 5.30 5.76
CA SER A 254 35.94 5.35 6.83
C SER A 254 35.29 5.38 8.21
N LYS A 255 34.27 6.21 8.43
CA LYS A 255 33.53 6.26 9.70
C LYS A 255 32.78 4.97 10.02
N ILE A 256 32.16 4.35 9.01
CA ILE A 256 31.49 3.05 9.16
C ILE A 256 32.50 2.00 9.64
N LEU A 257 33.63 1.88 8.93
CA LEU A 257 34.70 0.94 9.27
C LEU A 257 35.27 1.19 10.68
N GLU A 258 35.54 2.45 11.03
CA GLU A 258 36.03 2.82 12.36
C GLU A 258 35.12 2.32 13.48
N ARG A 259 33.81 2.52 13.36
CA ARG A 259 32.86 2.05 14.38
C ARG A 259 32.75 0.54 14.42
N LEU A 260 32.54 -0.08 13.26
CA LEU A 260 32.31 -1.53 13.18
C LEU A 260 33.56 -2.34 13.55
N ARG A 261 34.75 -1.73 13.57
CA ARG A 261 36.00 -2.35 14.08
C ARG A 261 36.07 -2.43 15.61
N VAL A 262 35.36 -1.57 16.34
CA VAL A 262 35.51 -1.46 17.80
C VAL A 262 34.74 -2.55 18.54
N GLN A 263 33.54 -2.90 18.06
CA GLN A 263 32.66 -3.86 18.75
C GLN A 263 32.19 -4.98 17.82
N LYS A 264 31.69 -6.04 18.43
CA LYS A 264 31.01 -7.11 17.72
C LYS A 264 29.66 -6.61 17.23
N TYR A 265 29.41 -6.70 15.93
CA TYR A 265 28.18 -6.22 15.31
C TYR A 265 27.36 -7.35 14.66
N LEU A 266 26.05 -7.12 14.57
CA LEU A 266 25.14 -7.83 13.67
C LEU A 266 24.44 -6.82 12.77
N LEU A 267 24.58 -6.96 11.45
CA LEU A 267 23.81 -6.18 10.48
C LEU A 267 22.86 -7.10 9.72
N VAL A 268 21.57 -6.76 9.69
CA VAL A 268 20.63 -7.34 8.74
C VAL A 268 20.70 -6.54 7.45
N VAL A 269 20.87 -7.22 6.33
CA VAL A 269 20.77 -6.66 4.99
C VAL A 269 19.59 -7.34 4.31
N ASP A 270 18.46 -6.64 4.31
CA ASP A 270 17.20 -7.16 3.83
C ASP A 270 17.05 -6.97 2.31
N ASP A 271 16.47 -7.97 1.67
CA ASP A 271 16.02 -8.03 0.28
C ASP A 271 17.09 -7.75 -0.79
N VAL A 272 18.24 -8.44 -0.74
CA VAL A 272 19.33 -8.20 -1.70
C VAL A 272 19.06 -8.88 -3.06
N TRP A 273 18.94 -8.09 -4.12
CA TRP A 273 18.65 -8.57 -5.48
C TRP A 273 19.88 -8.77 -6.39
N LYS A 274 21.04 -8.23 -6.03
CA LYS A 274 22.21 -8.15 -6.92
C LYS A 274 23.49 -8.49 -6.17
N VAL A 275 24.37 -9.27 -6.81
CA VAL A 275 25.68 -9.64 -6.25
C VAL A 275 26.53 -8.39 -6.06
N GLU A 276 26.44 -7.42 -6.97
CA GLU A 276 27.16 -6.16 -6.93
C GLU A 276 26.80 -5.33 -5.68
N ALA A 277 25.54 -5.37 -5.25
CA ALA A 277 25.11 -4.69 -4.03
C ALA A 277 25.80 -5.29 -2.80
N TRP A 278 25.91 -6.62 -2.76
CA TRP A 278 26.62 -7.30 -1.69
C TRP A 278 28.12 -7.01 -1.72
N GLU A 279 28.79 -7.09 -2.89
CA GLU A 279 30.23 -6.81 -2.97
C GLU A 279 30.55 -5.37 -2.52
N PHE A 280 29.70 -4.39 -2.86
CA PHE A 280 29.81 -3.05 -2.32
C PHE A 280 29.69 -3.00 -0.78
N LEU A 281 28.67 -3.65 -0.21
CA LEU A 281 28.46 -3.67 1.24
C LEU A 281 29.60 -4.38 1.98
N LYS A 282 30.16 -5.44 1.37
CA LYS A 282 31.27 -6.21 1.94
C LYS A 282 32.51 -5.35 2.19
N ASP A 283 32.75 -4.32 1.38
CA ASP A 283 33.88 -3.39 1.54
C ASP A 283 33.76 -2.50 2.77
N VAL A 284 32.55 -2.24 3.25
CA VAL A 284 32.29 -1.36 4.41
C VAL A 284 31.97 -2.12 5.70
N LEU A 285 31.86 -3.44 5.61
CA LEU A 285 31.66 -4.32 6.75
C LEU A 285 33.02 -4.98 7.05
N PRO A 286 33.67 -4.72 8.19
CA PRO A 286 34.97 -5.30 8.47
C PRO A 286 34.85 -6.70 9.09
N ASP A 287 35.74 -7.62 8.71
CA ASP A 287 35.95 -8.86 9.48
C ASP A 287 37.04 -8.62 10.53
N ASN A 288 36.62 -8.46 11.78
CA ASN A 288 37.52 -8.21 12.90
C ASN A 288 37.95 -9.50 13.62
N SER A 289 37.61 -10.67 13.08
CA SER A 289 37.78 -11.97 13.77
C SER A 289 37.22 -11.98 15.20
N ASN A 290 36.18 -11.19 15.45
CA ASN A 290 35.56 -11.00 16.77
C ASN A 290 34.17 -11.64 16.86
N GLY A 291 33.77 -12.45 15.87
CA GLY A 291 32.47 -13.10 15.79
C GLY A 291 31.34 -12.18 15.31
N SER A 292 31.64 -11.09 14.59
CA SER A 292 30.60 -10.27 13.96
C SER A 292 29.84 -11.08 12.90
N ARG A 293 28.60 -10.70 12.60
CA ARG A 293 27.72 -11.43 11.69
C ARG A 293 26.99 -10.49 10.75
N VAL A 294 26.64 -11.01 9.57
CA VAL A 294 25.65 -10.39 8.69
C VAL A 294 24.53 -11.39 8.47
N LEU A 295 23.29 -10.94 8.63
CA LEU A 295 22.11 -11.71 8.27
C LEU A 295 21.55 -11.12 6.97
N LEU A 296 21.63 -11.88 5.89
CA LEU A 296 21.20 -11.43 4.56
C LEU A 296 19.89 -12.10 4.19
N THR A 297 18.90 -11.39 3.67
CA THR A 297 17.73 -12.01 3.05
C THR A 297 17.75 -11.78 1.54
N THR A 298 17.38 -12.78 0.75
CA THR A 298 17.35 -12.66 -0.71
C THR A 298 16.42 -13.70 -1.35
N LEU A 299 15.92 -13.42 -2.54
CA LEU A 299 15.25 -14.41 -3.39
C LEU A 299 16.25 -15.27 -4.19
N ILE A 300 17.51 -14.84 -4.30
CA ILE A 300 18.46 -15.32 -5.30
C ILE A 300 19.58 -16.10 -4.62
N ARG A 301 19.64 -17.41 -4.89
CA ARG A 301 20.66 -18.30 -4.30
C ARG A 301 22.08 -17.84 -4.63
N ASP A 302 22.31 -17.33 -5.84
CA ASP A 302 23.64 -16.87 -6.28
C ASP A 302 24.14 -15.68 -5.44
N VAL A 303 23.24 -14.79 -5.01
CA VAL A 303 23.58 -13.69 -4.09
C VAL A 303 24.05 -14.25 -2.74
N ALA A 304 23.32 -15.22 -2.19
CA ALA A 304 23.69 -15.86 -0.92
C ALA A 304 25.03 -16.62 -1.02
N GLN A 305 25.26 -17.35 -2.11
CA GLN A 305 26.51 -18.09 -2.33
C GLN A 305 27.70 -17.16 -2.57
N SER A 306 27.51 -16.05 -3.30
CA SER A 306 28.53 -15.02 -3.45
C SER A 306 28.81 -14.32 -2.11
N ALA A 307 27.80 -14.25 -1.23
CA ALA A 307 27.94 -13.57 0.04
C ALA A 307 28.92 -14.27 0.97
N ASP A 308 28.77 -15.58 1.14
CA ASP A 308 29.71 -16.42 1.88
C ASP A 308 29.75 -17.84 1.27
N PRO A 309 30.76 -18.16 0.43
CA PRO A 309 30.88 -19.47 -0.19
C PRO A 309 31.07 -20.63 0.80
N MET A 310 31.47 -20.32 2.04
CA MET A 310 31.75 -21.32 3.08
C MET A 310 30.51 -21.63 3.92
N THR A 311 29.47 -20.81 3.86
CA THR A 311 28.26 -20.94 4.68
C THR A 311 27.09 -21.31 3.77
N SER A 312 26.42 -22.43 4.06
CA SER A 312 25.25 -22.84 3.29
C SER A 312 24.07 -21.88 3.55
N PRO A 313 23.38 -21.38 2.51
CA PRO A 313 22.18 -20.56 2.70
C PRO A 313 21.07 -21.35 3.41
N TYR A 314 20.34 -20.67 4.28
CA TYR A 314 19.15 -21.21 4.94
C TYR A 314 17.93 -21.08 4.01
N ASP A 315 17.51 -22.19 3.43
CA ASP A 315 16.29 -22.30 2.64
C ASP A 315 15.06 -22.24 3.55
N LEU A 316 14.39 -21.09 3.58
CA LEU A 316 13.14 -20.95 4.31
C LEU A 316 12.04 -21.77 3.63
N ARG A 317 11.35 -22.60 4.40
CA ARG A 317 10.27 -23.47 3.91
C ARG A 317 8.93 -22.75 3.85
N LEU A 318 8.01 -23.31 3.07
CA LEU A 318 6.58 -23.02 3.19
C LEU A 318 6.03 -23.55 4.52
N LEU A 319 4.94 -22.93 4.99
CA LEU A 319 4.21 -23.45 6.14
C LEU A 319 3.61 -24.81 5.80
N ALA A 320 3.62 -25.71 6.79
CA ALA A 320 2.89 -26.96 6.67
C ALA A 320 1.38 -26.68 6.63
N GLU A 321 0.61 -27.63 6.12
CA GLU A 321 -0.84 -27.51 6.01
C GLU A 321 -1.48 -27.26 7.40
N GLU A 322 -0.98 -27.96 8.41
CA GLU A 322 -1.42 -27.87 9.79
C GLU A 322 -1.10 -26.50 10.42
N GLU A 323 -0.02 -25.86 9.96
CA GLU A 323 0.42 -24.54 10.40
C GLU A 323 -0.33 -23.40 9.70
N SER A 324 -0.90 -23.67 8.52
CA SER A 324 -1.49 -22.65 7.65
C SER A 324 -2.87 -22.15 8.11
N TRP A 325 -3.64 -23.02 8.77
CA TRP A 325 -4.99 -22.68 9.25
C TRP A 325 -4.96 -21.63 10.37
N GLU A 326 -4.01 -21.73 11.30
CA GLU A 326 -4.03 -20.90 12.51
C GLU A 326 -3.85 -19.41 12.22
N PRO A 327 -2.88 -18.97 11.39
CA PRO A 327 -2.76 -17.56 10.98
C PRO A 327 -3.99 -17.07 10.23
N LEU A 328 -4.56 -17.88 9.33
CA LEU A 328 -5.79 -17.52 8.61
C LEU A 328 -6.93 -17.25 9.60
N ARG A 329 -7.13 -18.19 10.53
CA ARG A 329 -8.18 -18.13 11.55
C ARG A 329 -8.04 -16.91 12.45
N ARG A 330 -6.82 -16.62 12.91
CA ARG A 330 -6.54 -15.43 13.75
C ARG A 330 -6.85 -14.14 13.00
N LYS A 331 -6.47 -14.07 11.72
CA LYS A 331 -6.70 -12.89 10.88
C LYS A 331 -8.19 -12.70 10.53
N ALA A 332 -8.91 -13.79 10.26
CA ALA A 332 -10.33 -13.76 9.94
C ALA A 332 -11.23 -13.51 11.17
N PHE A 333 -10.83 -13.98 12.36
CA PHE A 333 -11.62 -13.87 13.59
C PHE A 333 -10.86 -13.26 14.79
N PRO A 334 -10.32 -12.03 14.67
CA PRO A 334 -9.48 -11.42 15.71
C PRO A 334 -10.25 -11.15 17.00
N GLN A 335 -11.56 -10.88 16.91
CA GLN A 335 -12.40 -10.53 18.07
C GLN A 335 -12.84 -11.76 18.89
N MET A 336 -12.81 -12.95 18.30
CA MET A 336 -13.32 -14.18 18.92
C MET A 336 -12.20 -15.02 19.57
N ARG A 337 -10.99 -14.46 19.72
CA ARG A 337 -9.78 -15.21 20.13
C ARG A 337 -9.59 -16.49 19.28
N GLY A 338 -9.89 -16.43 17.99
CA GLY A 338 -9.80 -17.57 17.09
C GLY A 338 -10.92 -18.62 17.21
N ARG A 339 -12.00 -18.38 17.96
CA ARG A 339 -13.17 -19.28 17.95
C ARG A 339 -13.92 -19.16 16.62
N CYS A 340 -14.02 -20.28 15.90
CA CYS A 340 -14.66 -20.41 14.60
C CYS A 340 -15.87 -21.37 14.74
N ALA A 341 -16.98 -21.08 14.06
CA ALA A 341 -18.07 -22.06 13.97
C ALA A 341 -17.67 -23.20 13.02
N PRO A 342 -18.11 -24.45 13.24
CA PRO A 342 -17.60 -25.61 12.50
C PRO A 342 -17.70 -25.50 10.97
N ASN A 343 -18.78 -24.91 10.47
CA ASN A 343 -18.99 -24.71 9.04
C ASN A 343 -18.00 -23.71 8.42
N PHE A 344 -17.59 -22.67 9.15
CA PHE A 344 -16.55 -21.73 8.70
C PHE A 344 -15.15 -22.34 8.81
N GLU A 345 -14.93 -23.24 9.77
CA GLU A 345 -13.66 -23.93 9.92
C GLU A 345 -13.39 -24.89 8.76
N GLU A 346 -14.39 -25.63 8.30
CA GLU A 346 -14.27 -26.52 7.13
C GLU A 346 -13.82 -25.76 5.89
N VAL A 347 -14.58 -24.73 5.48
CA VAL A 347 -14.23 -23.89 4.32
C VAL A 347 -12.91 -23.14 4.54
N GLY A 348 -12.66 -22.67 5.75
CA GLY A 348 -11.45 -21.95 6.09
C GLY A 348 -10.17 -22.80 5.98
N ARG A 349 -10.25 -24.09 6.38
CA ARG A 349 -9.15 -25.05 6.22
C ARG A 349 -8.89 -25.37 4.75
N GLU A 350 -9.93 -25.51 3.93
CA GLU A 350 -9.76 -25.65 2.48
C GLU A 350 -9.05 -24.44 1.87
N ILE A 351 -9.44 -23.22 2.24
CA ILE A 351 -8.77 -21.99 1.78
C ILE A 351 -7.30 -22.00 2.21
N ALA A 352 -7.00 -22.36 3.47
CA ALA A 352 -5.63 -22.41 3.97
C ALA A 352 -4.78 -23.47 3.25
N HIS A 353 -5.32 -24.66 3.01
CA HIS A 353 -4.68 -25.71 2.22
C HIS A 353 -4.39 -25.22 0.80
N ASN A 354 -5.35 -24.56 0.16
CA ASN A 354 -5.21 -24.07 -1.21
C ASN A 354 -4.19 -22.92 -1.35
N CYS A 355 -3.83 -22.23 -0.26
CA CYS A 355 -2.71 -21.27 -0.24
C CYS A 355 -1.33 -21.94 -0.40
N GLY A 356 -1.24 -23.28 -0.31
CA GLY A 356 0.02 -24.01 -0.48
C GLY A 356 1.10 -23.61 0.52
N GLY A 357 0.71 -23.18 1.72
CA GLY A 357 1.66 -22.80 2.79
C GLY A 357 2.32 -21.43 2.64
N LEU A 358 1.93 -20.59 1.67
CA LEU A 358 2.53 -19.26 1.49
C LEU A 358 1.90 -18.24 2.47
N PRO A 359 2.68 -17.68 3.44
CA PRO A 359 2.15 -16.79 4.46
C PRO A 359 1.42 -15.56 3.92
N LEU A 360 1.94 -14.92 2.87
CA LEU A 360 1.31 -13.76 2.25
C LEU A 360 -0.13 -14.04 1.78
N GLN A 361 -0.35 -15.13 1.06
CA GLN A 361 -1.70 -15.50 0.61
C GLN A 361 -2.62 -15.76 1.80
N ILE A 362 -2.12 -16.47 2.82
CA ILE A 362 -2.86 -16.79 4.04
C ILE A 362 -3.33 -15.52 4.76
N VAL A 363 -2.43 -14.56 4.97
CA VAL A 363 -2.74 -13.31 5.68
C VAL A 363 -3.69 -12.44 4.86
N VAL A 364 -3.50 -12.34 3.53
CA VAL A 364 -4.37 -11.56 2.65
C VAL A 364 -5.79 -12.12 2.60
N LEU A 365 -5.92 -13.44 2.43
CA LEU A 365 -7.24 -14.09 2.43
C LEU A 365 -7.88 -14.03 3.82
N GLY A 366 -7.13 -14.22 4.90
CA GLY A 366 -7.64 -14.02 6.25
C GLY A 366 -8.17 -12.59 6.48
N GLY A 367 -7.45 -11.57 5.99
CA GLY A 367 -7.88 -10.17 6.05
C GLY A 367 -9.11 -9.86 5.18
N LEU A 368 -9.23 -10.54 4.03
CA LEU A 368 -10.42 -10.48 3.18
C LEU A 368 -11.65 -11.08 3.88
N LEU A 369 -11.48 -12.25 4.50
CA LEU A 369 -12.52 -13.01 5.19
C LEU A 369 -13.01 -12.32 6.48
N TYR A 370 -12.19 -11.47 7.10
CA TYR A 370 -12.55 -10.72 8.32
C TYR A 370 -13.90 -9.99 8.24
N LYS A 371 -14.26 -9.46 7.05
CA LYS A 371 -15.53 -8.73 6.86
C LYS A 371 -16.69 -9.60 6.39
N LYS A 372 -16.46 -10.90 6.14
CA LYS A 372 -17.44 -11.83 5.56
C LYS A 372 -18.14 -12.61 6.67
N LYS A 373 -19.39 -12.25 6.94
CA LYS A 373 -20.22 -12.86 8.01
C LYS A 373 -21.05 -14.06 7.56
N LYS A 374 -21.16 -14.31 6.26
CA LYS A 374 -21.94 -15.42 5.68
C LYS A 374 -21.00 -16.48 5.13
N ILE A 375 -21.39 -17.74 5.28
CA ILE A 375 -20.60 -18.86 4.75
C ILE A 375 -20.49 -18.84 3.22
N ASP A 376 -21.56 -18.43 2.53
CA ASP A 376 -21.55 -18.29 1.06
C ASP A 376 -20.46 -17.32 0.57
N ASP A 377 -20.15 -16.29 1.37
CA ASP A 377 -19.09 -15.35 1.02
C ASP A 377 -17.70 -15.99 1.14
N TRP A 378 -17.50 -16.92 2.09
CA TRP A 378 -16.27 -17.68 2.23
C TRP A 378 -16.10 -18.66 1.06
N ILE A 379 -17.18 -19.35 0.68
CA ILE A 379 -17.21 -20.24 -0.49
C ILE A 379 -16.85 -19.46 -1.77
N ARG A 380 -17.41 -18.26 -1.96
CA ARG A 380 -17.06 -17.40 -3.10
C ARG A 380 -15.60 -16.96 -3.11
N VAL A 381 -15.00 -16.73 -1.94
CA VAL A 381 -13.57 -16.39 -1.85
C VAL A 381 -12.71 -17.59 -2.23
N ARG A 382 -13.03 -18.78 -1.71
CA ARG A 382 -12.38 -20.04 -2.08
C ARG A 382 -12.45 -20.27 -3.60
N ASP A 383 -13.64 -20.16 -4.18
CA ASP A 383 -13.86 -20.43 -5.60
C ASP A 383 -13.37 -19.29 -6.52
N GLY A 384 -13.00 -18.14 -5.95
CA GLY A 384 -12.55 -16.95 -6.67
C GLY A 384 -11.05 -16.95 -7.01
N VAL A 385 -10.30 -17.94 -6.54
CA VAL A 385 -8.87 -18.10 -6.83
C VAL A 385 -8.68 -19.37 -7.63
N ASP A 386 -8.02 -19.26 -8.78
CA ASP A 386 -7.60 -20.41 -9.55
C ASP A 386 -6.31 -20.98 -8.94
N TYR A 387 -6.45 -22.11 -8.24
CA TYR A 387 -5.36 -22.78 -7.55
C TYR A 387 -4.53 -23.69 -8.46
N GLU A 388 -4.91 -23.89 -9.73
CA GLU A 388 -4.09 -24.62 -10.69
C GLU A 388 -2.93 -23.77 -11.25
N LEU A 389 -3.01 -22.44 -11.06
CA LEU A 389 -1.98 -21.51 -11.47
C LEU A 389 -0.66 -21.70 -10.69
N PRO A 390 0.49 -21.35 -11.31
CA PRO A 390 1.76 -21.19 -10.60
C PRO A 390 1.61 -20.27 -9.37
N MET A 391 2.42 -20.49 -8.34
CA MET A 391 2.28 -19.78 -7.05
C MET A 391 2.37 -18.25 -7.18
N GLU A 392 3.18 -17.73 -8.09
CA GLU A 392 3.30 -16.29 -8.35
C GLU A 392 1.99 -15.73 -8.96
N ASP A 393 1.48 -16.35 -10.01
CA ASP A 393 0.20 -15.98 -10.63
C ASP A 393 -0.98 -16.10 -9.67
N ARG A 394 -0.98 -17.15 -8.85
CA ARG A 394 -1.95 -17.35 -7.77
C ARG A 394 -1.88 -16.22 -6.75
N THR A 395 -0.67 -15.80 -6.36
CA THR A 395 -0.48 -14.68 -5.41
C THR A 395 -1.00 -13.38 -6.00
N SER A 396 -0.72 -13.11 -7.27
CA SER A 396 -1.27 -11.97 -8.02
C SER A 396 -2.80 -12.00 -8.06
N ARG A 397 -3.41 -13.18 -8.28
CA ARG A 397 -4.87 -13.36 -8.24
C ARG A 397 -5.45 -13.10 -6.86
N VAL A 398 -4.81 -13.59 -5.80
CA VAL A 398 -5.21 -13.36 -4.39
C VAL A 398 -5.18 -11.87 -4.04
N LEU A 399 -4.12 -11.17 -4.43
CA LEU A 399 -4.02 -9.71 -4.24
C LEU A 399 -5.08 -8.96 -5.05
N ALA A 400 -5.29 -9.34 -6.31
CA ALA A 400 -6.33 -8.75 -7.15
C ALA A 400 -7.73 -8.95 -6.55
N LEU A 401 -8.01 -10.12 -5.98
CA LEU A 401 -9.27 -10.40 -5.26
C LEU A 401 -9.42 -9.51 -4.03
N SER A 402 -8.37 -9.40 -3.21
CA SER A 402 -8.35 -8.54 -2.02
C SER A 402 -8.56 -7.07 -2.37
N TYR A 403 -7.91 -6.59 -3.43
CA TYR A 403 -8.09 -5.25 -3.97
C TYR A 403 -9.50 -5.02 -4.50
N SER A 404 -10.06 -6.01 -5.20
CA SER A 404 -11.41 -5.92 -5.77
C SER A 404 -12.49 -5.82 -4.70
N ASP A 405 -12.27 -6.47 -3.56
CA ASP A 405 -13.15 -6.40 -2.39
C ASP A 405 -12.94 -5.14 -1.51
N LEU A 406 -11.89 -4.35 -1.75
CA LEU A 406 -11.73 -3.08 -1.02
C LEU A 406 -12.95 -2.18 -1.27
N PRO A 407 -13.45 -1.48 -0.24
CA PRO A 407 -14.45 -0.44 -0.41
C PRO A 407 -14.03 0.53 -1.52
N SER A 408 -14.98 0.89 -2.37
CA SER A 408 -14.86 1.86 -3.47
C SER A 408 -13.91 3.03 -3.16
N ARG A 409 -14.13 3.67 -2.02
CA ARG A 409 -13.36 4.83 -1.52
C ARG A 409 -11.90 4.54 -1.17
N LEU A 410 -11.53 3.31 -0.83
CA LEU A 410 -10.16 2.94 -0.45
C LEU A 410 -9.31 2.50 -1.63
N LYS A 411 -9.93 2.13 -2.77
CA LYS A 411 -9.22 1.71 -3.98
C LYS A 411 -8.26 2.79 -4.51
N PRO A 412 -8.66 4.07 -4.62
CA PRO A 412 -7.73 5.14 -5.03
C PRO A 412 -6.64 5.40 -4.00
N CYS A 413 -6.97 5.31 -2.70
CA CYS A 413 -5.98 5.47 -1.62
C CYS A 413 -4.89 4.39 -1.76
N PHE A 414 -5.28 3.12 -1.94
CA PHE A 414 -4.33 2.03 -2.13
C PHE A 414 -3.44 2.25 -3.35
N LEU A 415 -4.00 2.68 -4.48
CA LEU A 415 -3.21 2.97 -5.68
C LEU A 415 -2.25 4.15 -5.50
N TYR A 416 -2.51 5.06 -4.57
CA TYR A 416 -1.58 6.15 -4.30
C TYR A 416 -0.20 5.66 -3.83
N PHE A 417 -0.11 4.44 -3.27
CA PHE A 417 1.17 3.83 -2.94
C PHE A 417 2.08 3.63 -4.15
N THR A 418 1.54 3.48 -5.36
CA THR A 418 2.35 3.30 -6.58
C THR A 418 3.11 4.57 -7.00
N HIS A 419 2.84 5.72 -6.37
CA HIS A 419 3.60 6.94 -6.60
C HIS A 419 4.90 7.01 -5.79
N TYR A 420 5.07 6.16 -4.78
CA TYR A 420 6.27 6.12 -3.98
C TYR A 420 7.31 5.19 -4.63
N PRO A 421 8.61 5.50 -4.48
CA PRO A 421 9.66 4.54 -4.78
C PRO A 421 9.49 3.25 -3.98
N GLU A 422 10.02 2.15 -4.51
CA GLU A 422 10.17 0.88 -3.80
C GLU A 422 10.85 1.10 -2.44
N ASP A 423 10.39 0.38 -1.41
CA ASP A 423 10.87 0.46 -0.02
C ASP A 423 10.83 1.84 0.67
N ALA A 424 10.21 2.84 0.05
CA ALA A 424 10.17 4.18 0.62
C ALA A 424 9.45 4.17 1.99
N LYS A 425 10.09 4.73 3.01
CA LYS A 425 9.47 4.96 4.31
C LYS A 425 8.37 6.02 4.18
N ILE A 426 7.11 5.62 4.25
CA ILE A 426 5.97 6.54 4.11
C ILE A 426 5.53 7.07 5.47
N ILE A 427 5.54 8.40 5.61
CA ILE A 427 5.00 9.09 6.79
C ILE A 427 3.46 9.13 6.68
N THR A 428 2.79 8.39 7.56
CA THR A 428 1.32 8.19 7.55
C THR A 428 0.52 9.49 7.42
N ARG A 429 0.90 10.57 8.13
CA ARG A 429 0.19 11.87 8.03
C ARG A 429 0.25 12.47 6.63
N LYS A 430 1.44 12.46 6.02
CA LYS A 430 1.66 13.01 4.67
C LYS A 430 0.87 12.23 3.64
N TYR A 431 0.82 10.90 3.77
CA TYR A 431 -0.01 10.05 2.93
C TYR A 431 -1.50 10.33 3.09
N MET A 432 -2.00 10.48 4.32
CA MET A 432 -3.42 10.80 4.55
C MET A 432 -3.82 12.15 3.95
N ASP A 433 -2.94 13.15 4.04
CA ASP A 433 -3.19 14.48 3.49
C ASP A 433 -3.17 14.54 1.96
N MET A 434 -2.51 13.58 1.28
CA MET A 434 -2.39 13.57 -0.19
C MET A 434 -3.26 12.49 -0.87
N GLY A 435 -3.44 11.34 -0.23
CA GLY A 435 -4.11 10.16 -0.79
C GLY A 435 -5.55 9.94 -0.30
N CYS A 436 -5.86 10.25 0.97
CA CYS A 436 -7.24 10.16 1.50
C CYS A 436 -7.96 11.53 1.48
N ARG A 437 -7.23 12.65 1.49
CA ARG A 437 -7.75 14.02 1.40
C ARG A 437 -7.33 14.62 0.06
N GLY A 438 -8.25 14.68 -0.91
CA GLY A 438 -7.97 15.44 -2.14
C GLY A 438 -7.63 16.91 -1.84
N PRO A 439 -7.00 17.66 -2.77
CA PRO A 439 -6.30 18.94 -2.51
C PRO A 439 -7.08 20.10 -1.85
N ASN A 440 -8.34 19.94 -1.41
CA ASN A 440 -9.05 20.97 -0.62
C ASN A 440 -10.10 20.46 0.40
N THR A 441 -10.08 19.20 0.83
CA THR A 441 -11.05 18.71 1.83
C THR A 441 -10.64 19.07 3.27
N MET A 442 -10.70 20.36 3.61
CA MET A 442 -10.14 20.90 4.86
C MET A 442 -11.05 20.77 6.12
N ALA A 443 -12.27 20.25 6.00
CA ALA A 443 -13.24 20.32 7.11
C ALA A 443 -13.86 19.00 7.61
N SER A 444 -14.06 17.96 6.79
CA SER A 444 -14.86 16.78 7.21
C SER A 444 -14.07 15.58 7.76
N TRP A 445 -12.73 15.58 7.67
CA TRP A 445 -11.93 14.39 7.99
C TRP A 445 -11.29 14.37 9.38
N ARG A 446 -11.48 15.41 10.23
CA ARG A 446 -10.78 15.56 11.53
C ARG A 446 -11.03 14.45 12.56
N GLU A 447 -12.02 13.57 12.37
CA GLU A 447 -12.29 12.44 13.28
C GLU A 447 -11.94 11.05 12.68
N SER A 448 -11.49 10.98 11.42
CA SER A 448 -11.28 9.73 10.68
C SER A 448 -9.82 9.31 10.48
N ASP A 449 -8.86 10.08 11.02
CA ASP A 449 -7.42 10.01 10.75
C ASP A 449 -6.70 8.69 11.16
N GLY A 450 -7.40 7.71 11.70
CA GLY A 450 -6.86 6.35 11.86
C GLY A 450 -7.66 5.27 11.15
N ARG A 451 -8.82 5.59 10.57
CA ARG A 451 -9.76 4.61 9.99
C ARG A 451 -9.43 4.30 8.52
N CYS A 452 -8.84 5.24 7.77
CA CYS A 452 -8.40 5.03 6.38
C CYS A 452 -7.26 3.98 6.34
N CYS A 453 -6.14 4.24 7.05
CA CYS A 453 -4.98 3.34 7.10
C CYS A 453 -5.28 1.97 7.72
N ARG A 454 -6.03 1.92 8.84
CA ARG A 454 -6.46 0.63 9.42
C ARG A 454 -7.44 -0.13 8.52
N GLY A 455 -8.17 0.56 7.65
CA GLY A 455 -9.05 -0.06 6.66
C GLY A 455 -8.31 -0.64 5.45
N LEU A 456 -7.12 -0.11 5.15
CA LEU A 456 -6.19 -0.59 4.11
C LEU A 456 -5.37 -1.80 4.58
N HIS A 457 -5.07 -1.89 5.89
CA HIS A 457 -4.31 -3.00 6.47
C HIS A 457 -5.07 -4.34 6.39
N ARG A 458 -4.96 -4.99 5.22
CA ARG A 458 -5.45 -6.35 4.92
C ARG A 458 -4.32 -7.39 4.85
N GLY A 459 -3.14 -7.04 5.34
CA GLY A 459 -1.93 -7.86 5.20
C GLY A 459 -1.04 -7.52 4.00
N THR A 460 -1.39 -6.47 3.24
CA THR A 460 -0.58 -5.97 2.10
C THR A 460 0.52 -5.01 2.51
N ASP A 461 0.42 -4.41 3.70
CA ASP A 461 1.29 -3.36 4.18
C ASP A 461 1.81 -3.71 5.58
N ASN A 462 3.10 -3.49 5.83
CA ASN A 462 3.76 -3.74 7.12
C ASN A 462 3.84 -2.44 7.94
N GLU A 463 3.47 -2.50 9.22
CA GLU A 463 3.67 -1.41 10.19
C GLU A 463 5.03 -1.59 10.88
N VAL A 464 5.91 -0.59 10.76
CA VAL A 464 7.22 -0.55 11.45
C VAL A 464 7.10 0.39 12.65
N PRO A 465 7.17 -0.11 13.91
CA PRO A 465 7.19 0.74 15.08
C PRO A 465 8.53 1.48 15.21
N ASP A 466 8.47 2.80 15.42
CA ASP A 466 9.62 3.65 15.72
C ASP A 466 9.73 3.88 17.25
N PRO A 467 10.78 3.39 17.94
CA PRO A 467 10.95 3.59 19.37
C PRO A 467 11.28 5.04 19.78
N SER A 468 11.60 5.92 18.83
CA SER A 468 12.17 7.24 19.10
C SER A 468 11.17 8.41 18.94
N CYS A 469 9.97 8.16 18.40
CA CYS A 469 8.95 9.18 18.18
C CYS A 469 7.57 8.69 18.66
N GLY A 470 7.01 9.35 19.67
CA GLY A 470 5.66 9.05 20.17
C GLY A 470 4.60 9.02 19.05
N ASN A 471 3.79 7.95 19.04
CA ASN A 471 2.60 7.73 18.20
C ASN A 471 2.74 7.96 16.68
N GLN A 472 3.92 7.71 16.08
CA GLN A 472 4.08 7.71 14.62
C GLN A 472 4.32 6.28 14.10
N SER A 473 3.40 5.74 13.30
CA SER A 473 3.56 4.48 12.56
C SER A 473 4.23 4.74 11.20
N LYS A 474 5.26 3.96 10.85
CA LYS A 474 5.86 3.92 9.49
C LYS A 474 5.26 2.74 8.72
N TRP A 475 4.95 2.91 7.44
CA TRP A 475 4.34 1.88 6.58
C TRP A 475 5.22 1.58 5.37
N GLY A 476 5.34 0.30 5.00
CA GLY A 476 6.01 -0.20 3.79
C GLY A 476 5.18 -1.29 3.10
N HIS A 477 5.27 -1.38 1.78
CA HIS A 477 4.56 -2.38 0.98
C HIS A 477 5.33 -3.72 0.99
N GLN A 478 4.64 -4.85 0.84
CA GLN A 478 5.34 -6.12 0.59
C GLN A 478 5.65 -6.26 -0.90
N ASP A 479 6.92 -6.52 -1.22
CA ASP A 479 7.36 -6.71 -2.60
C ASP A 479 6.93 -8.06 -3.16
N LEU A 480 6.41 -8.01 -4.37
CA LEU A 480 6.24 -9.15 -5.26
C LEU A 480 6.95 -8.84 -6.57
N PRO A 481 7.43 -9.87 -7.28
CA PRO A 481 7.92 -9.66 -8.64
C PRO A 481 6.83 -8.94 -9.46
N ASN A 482 7.21 -7.83 -10.09
CA ASN A 482 6.37 -7.19 -11.09
C ASN A 482 6.09 -8.20 -12.21
N PRO A 483 4.85 -8.28 -12.72
CA PRO A 483 4.52 -9.12 -13.87
C PRO A 483 5.24 -8.69 -15.15
#